data_AF-A0A7V9HJR1-F1
#
_entry.id   AF-A0A7V9HJR1-F1
#
_cell.length_a   1.000
_cell.length_b   1.000
_cell.length_c   1.000
_cell.angle_alpha   90.00
_cell.angle_beta   90.00
_cell.angle_gamma   90.00
#
_symmetry.space_group_name_H-M   'P 1'
#
loop_
_entity.id
_entity.type
_entity.pdbx_description
1 polymer ?
#
loop_
_entity_poly.entity_id
_entity_poly.type
_entity_poly.pdbx_seq_one_letter_code
_entity_poly.pdbx_strand_id
1 'polypeptide(L)'
;MESVTYHISAFVLMPFDPEFNSVFTDAIQPALAEVECVAIRADSDLDQRNIMQKIVHGIVRSDLIIADITSPNANVMYELGMAHGLDRPTAILTQDVSSAPFDLRSYSLIPYSTHFAEMPKLRSTLQEVIRRYRSRSVTFSNPVKDFARAGIQAQVDPRVPTTASEAEETVAMDEEHEELGLLDIQVEMETSMEKITDVANQLAEIGRKHTERLNEATSYLTGLCPNAKAHVKRTALSRVALVITEFAADLESIAPTLLSNWSTLEQRSGEFFSLASIKSESDRHGAQSLIAVLEKFHVQFQNAHNSIFNARTSLGSLKGVSSELNRAVTRAERALDEILESTTIRLSYATRLINVLNERLGDGEHLTQINELDSADSPRVVKD
;
A
#
# COMPACT_ATOMS: atom_id res chain seq x y z
N MET A 1 41.43 18.86 -27.70
CA MET A 1 40.77 17.86 -26.85
C MET A 1 39.29 18.20 -26.89
N GLU A 2 38.50 17.47 -27.66
CA GLU A 2 37.04 17.54 -27.54
C GLU A 2 36.69 17.09 -26.12
N SER A 3 36.05 17.98 -25.36
CA SER A 3 35.50 17.66 -24.06
C SER A 3 34.39 16.63 -24.27
N VAL A 4 34.62 15.38 -23.85
CA VAL A 4 33.57 14.37 -23.77
C VAL A 4 32.50 14.92 -22.83
N THR A 5 31.39 15.38 -23.41
CA THR A 5 30.29 15.97 -22.65
C THR A 5 29.44 14.80 -22.17
N TYR A 6 29.48 14.50 -20.88
CA TYR A 6 28.72 13.39 -20.31
C TYR A 6 27.25 13.80 -20.28
N HIS A 7 26.45 13.28 -21.22
CA HIS A 7 25.01 13.54 -21.25
C HIS A 7 24.33 12.71 -20.17
N ILE A 8 23.62 13.39 -19.27
CA ILE A 8 22.81 12.73 -18.24
C ILE A 8 21.64 12.05 -18.92
N SER A 9 21.31 10.85 -18.49
CA SER A 9 20.19 10.06 -19.00
C SER A 9 19.14 9.83 -17.92
N ALA A 10 17.87 10.01 -18.29
CA ALA A 10 16.72 9.75 -17.44
C ALA A 10 15.87 8.63 -18.05
N PHE A 11 15.66 7.55 -17.31
CA PHE A 11 14.71 6.52 -17.71
C PHE A 11 13.32 6.88 -17.21
N VAL A 12 12.34 6.90 -18.11
CA VAL A 12 10.97 7.28 -17.79
C VAL A 12 10.10 6.03 -17.65
N LEU A 13 9.60 5.80 -16.44
CA LEU A 13 8.62 4.78 -16.09
C LEU A 13 7.24 5.43 -16.15
N MET A 14 6.36 4.97 -17.03
CA MET A 14 5.04 5.56 -17.18
C MET A 14 4.05 4.58 -17.82
N PRO A 15 2.74 4.74 -17.59
CA PRO A 15 1.73 3.92 -18.27
C PRO A 15 1.83 4.07 -19.79
N PHE A 16 1.55 2.99 -20.52
CA PHE A 16 1.58 2.97 -21.98
C PHE A 16 0.30 3.52 -22.63
N ASP A 17 -0.69 3.93 -21.82
CA ASP A 17 -1.95 4.45 -22.32
C ASP A 17 -1.72 5.70 -23.18
N PRO A 18 -2.46 5.88 -24.30
CA PRO A 18 -2.23 6.96 -25.26
C PRO A 18 -2.25 8.37 -24.65
N GLU A 19 -2.97 8.56 -23.55
CA GLU A 19 -3.08 9.82 -22.82
C GLU A 19 -1.75 10.29 -22.20
N PHE A 20 -0.84 9.37 -21.89
CA PHE A 20 0.47 9.70 -21.33
C PHE A 20 1.52 9.98 -22.42
N ASN A 21 1.25 9.63 -23.68
CA ASN A 21 2.19 9.88 -24.78
C ASN A 21 2.45 11.38 -24.99
N SER A 22 1.41 12.21 -24.97
CA SER A 22 1.57 13.67 -25.09
C SER A 22 2.35 14.25 -23.91
N VAL A 23 2.18 13.72 -22.69
CA VAL A 23 2.96 14.16 -21.53
C VAL A 23 4.45 13.87 -21.74
N PHE A 24 4.78 12.70 -22.28
CA PHE A 24 6.17 12.36 -22.60
C PHE A 24 6.74 13.24 -23.72
N THR A 25 6.07 13.30 -24.87
CA THR A 25 6.60 13.97 -26.08
C THR A 25 6.59 15.48 -25.97
N ASP A 26 5.59 16.06 -25.31
CA ASP A 26 5.36 17.50 -25.34
C ASP A 26 5.86 18.20 -24.06
N ALA A 27 6.07 17.45 -22.97
CA ALA A 27 6.52 18.00 -21.70
C ALA A 27 7.83 17.39 -21.21
N ILE A 28 7.88 16.09 -20.91
CA ILE A 28 9.04 15.45 -20.26
C ILE A 28 10.27 15.52 -21.16
N GLN A 29 10.19 14.96 -22.37
CA GLN A 29 11.30 14.90 -23.31
C GLN A 29 11.89 16.28 -23.65
N PRO A 30 11.09 17.31 -24.03
CA PRO A 30 11.63 18.63 -24.33
C PRO A 30 12.15 19.35 -23.09
N ALA A 31 11.55 19.15 -21.90
CA ALA A 31 12.07 19.74 -20.67
C ALA A 31 13.47 19.22 -20.32
N LEU A 32 13.69 17.90 -20.43
CA LEU A 32 15.00 17.29 -20.15
C LEU A 32 16.03 17.66 -21.22
N ALA A 33 15.64 17.72 -22.49
CA ALA A 33 16.53 18.09 -23.59
C ALA A 33 17.11 19.52 -23.41
N GLU A 34 16.31 20.47 -22.93
CA GLU A 34 16.76 21.85 -22.66
C GLU A 34 17.85 21.95 -21.57
N VAL A 35 17.97 20.95 -20.72
CA VAL A 35 19.04 20.83 -19.70
C VAL A 35 20.01 19.70 -20.03
N GLU A 36 20.13 19.37 -21.32
CA GLU A 36 21.04 18.36 -21.88
C GLU A 36 20.93 16.99 -21.19
N CYS A 37 19.70 16.62 -20.82
CA CYS A 37 19.34 15.31 -20.30
C CYS A 37 18.53 14.53 -21.34
N VAL A 38 18.94 13.29 -21.60
CA VAL A 38 18.28 12.41 -22.58
C VAL A 38 17.17 11.62 -21.87
N ALA A 39 15.93 11.82 -22.28
CA ALA A 39 14.79 11.02 -21.83
C ALA A 39 14.71 9.70 -22.61
N ILE A 40 14.61 8.57 -21.91
CA ILE A 40 14.55 7.23 -22.51
C ILE A 40 13.29 6.51 -22.00
N ARG A 41 12.49 5.94 -22.92
CA ARG A 41 11.28 5.16 -22.60
C ARG A 41 11.31 3.79 -23.30
N ALA A 42 10.85 2.75 -22.59
CA ALA A 42 11.02 1.35 -22.99
C ALA A 42 10.27 0.91 -24.26
N ASP A 43 9.22 1.64 -24.65
CA ASP A 43 8.32 1.34 -25.78
C ASP A 43 8.77 1.96 -27.11
N SER A 44 9.89 2.67 -27.14
CA SER A 44 10.40 3.35 -28.35
C SER A 44 10.85 2.40 -29.47
N ASP A 45 10.99 1.10 -29.20
CA ASP A 45 11.46 0.07 -30.16
C ASP A 45 10.48 -1.11 -30.32
N LEU A 46 10.17 -1.46 -31.57
CA LEU A 46 9.18 -2.47 -32.01
C LEU A 46 9.42 -3.94 -31.56
N ASP A 47 10.53 -4.26 -30.89
CA ASP A 47 10.84 -5.64 -30.50
C ASP A 47 10.36 -5.95 -29.07
N GLN A 48 9.21 -6.63 -28.99
CA GLN A 48 8.51 -6.99 -27.75
C GLN A 48 9.10 -8.20 -27.01
N ARG A 49 10.03 -8.93 -27.64
CA ARG A 49 10.51 -10.23 -27.14
C ARG A 49 11.33 -10.18 -25.85
N ASN A 50 11.74 -8.99 -25.39
CA ASN A 50 12.38 -8.87 -24.08
C ASN A 50 12.18 -7.50 -23.40
N ILE A 51 10.91 -7.08 -23.22
CA ILE A 51 10.58 -5.80 -22.59
C ILE A 51 11.15 -5.67 -21.18
N MET A 52 11.14 -6.76 -20.38
CA MET A 52 11.70 -6.76 -19.03
C MET A 52 13.21 -6.52 -19.00
N GLN A 53 13.96 -7.15 -19.92
CA GLN A 53 15.40 -6.88 -20.03
C GLN A 53 15.68 -5.42 -20.41
N LYS A 54 14.87 -4.82 -21.28
CA LYS A 54 15.00 -3.40 -21.65
C LYS A 54 14.74 -2.49 -20.45
N ILE A 55 13.67 -2.76 -19.70
CA ILE A 55 13.33 -2.02 -18.48
C ILE A 55 14.46 -2.09 -17.46
N VAL A 56 14.92 -3.29 -17.11
CA VAL A 56 15.99 -3.50 -16.12
C VAL A 56 17.29 -2.82 -16.59
N HIS A 57 17.67 -2.99 -17.86
CA HIS A 57 18.84 -2.29 -18.40
C HIS A 57 18.67 -0.77 -18.40
N GLY A 58 17.47 -0.27 -18.71
CA GLY A 58 17.15 1.15 -18.68
C GLY A 58 17.31 1.74 -17.29
N ILE A 59 16.76 1.07 -16.27
CA ILE A 59 16.88 1.46 -14.86
C ILE A 59 18.35 1.47 -14.41
N VAL A 60 19.09 0.40 -14.73
CA VAL A 60 20.49 0.25 -14.29
C VAL A 60 21.42 1.25 -14.97
N ARG A 61 21.21 1.53 -16.27
CA ARG A 61 22.13 2.36 -17.07
C ARG A 61 21.84 3.85 -17.01
N SER A 62 20.62 4.24 -16.65
CA SER A 62 20.25 5.66 -16.63
C SER A 62 20.69 6.33 -15.34
N ASP A 63 21.11 7.58 -15.41
CA ASP A 63 21.63 8.33 -14.27
C ASP A 63 20.54 8.66 -13.24
N LEU A 64 19.30 8.86 -13.70
CA LEU A 64 18.11 9.01 -12.87
C LEU A 64 16.89 8.31 -13.47
N ILE A 65 15.86 8.16 -12.65
CA ILE A 65 14.55 7.63 -12.99
C ILE A 65 13.51 8.73 -12.81
N ILE A 66 12.58 8.83 -13.76
CA ILE A 66 11.37 9.64 -13.65
C ILE A 66 10.18 8.69 -13.72
N ALA A 67 9.40 8.58 -12.65
CA ALA A 67 8.30 7.62 -12.58
C ALA A 67 6.96 8.34 -12.47
N ASP A 68 6.04 8.11 -13.40
CA ASP A 68 4.68 8.65 -13.37
C ASP A 68 3.71 7.65 -12.76
N ILE A 69 3.22 7.96 -11.55
CA ILE A 69 2.31 7.12 -10.76
C ILE A 69 0.86 7.65 -10.75
N THR A 70 0.50 8.53 -11.69
CA THR A 70 -0.82 9.19 -11.75
C THR A 70 -1.99 8.20 -11.68
N SER A 71 -1.85 7.05 -12.34
CA SER A 71 -2.76 5.92 -12.21
C SER A 71 -2.04 4.79 -11.46
N PRO A 72 -2.75 3.95 -10.68
CA PRO A 72 -2.17 2.82 -9.98
C PRO A 72 -1.83 1.67 -10.94
N ASN A 73 -0.93 1.93 -11.89
CA ASN A 73 -0.46 0.97 -12.86
C ASN A 73 0.52 -0.01 -12.19
N ALA A 74 0.12 -1.28 -12.09
CA ALA A 74 0.92 -2.31 -11.43
C ALA A 74 2.33 -2.47 -12.03
N ASN A 75 2.50 -2.26 -13.35
CA ASN A 75 3.80 -2.37 -14.00
C ASN A 75 4.72 -1.22 -13.57
N VAL A 76 4.24 0.02 -13.63
CA VAL A 76 5.04 1.19 -13.21
C VAL A 76 5.44 1.07 -11.74
N MET A 77 4.53 0.59 -10.88
CA MET A 77 4.83 0.34 -9.47
C MET A 77 5.91 -0.75 -9.28
N TYR A 78 5.86 -1.82 -10.07
CA TYR A 78 6.89 -2.87 -10.05
C TYR A 78 8.26 -2.33 -10.49
N GLU A 79 8.28 -1.54 -11.57
CA GLU A 79 9.48 -0.89 -12.10
C GLU A 79 10.09 0.12 -11.13
N LEU A 80 9.25 0.92 -10.48
CA LEU A 80 9.63 1.84 -9.41
C LEU A 80 10.24 1.10 -8.21
N GLY A 81 9.64 -0.03 -7.83
CA GLY A 81 10.21 -0.92 -6.80
C GLY A 81 11.61 -1.44 -7.18
N MET A 82 11.82 -1.84 -8.43
CA MET A 82 13.16 -2.24 -8.92
C MET A 82 14.15 -1.07 -8.89
N ALA A 83 13.74 0.13 -9.28
CA ALA A 83 14.57 1.32 -9.22
C ALA A 83 14.98 1.68 -7.78
N HIS A 84 14.04 1.63 -6.84
CA HIS A 84 14.32 1.81 -5.41
C HIS A 84 15.26 0.73 -4.87
N GLY A 85 15.01 -0.54 -5.21
CA GLY A 85 15.85 -1.67 -4.81
C GLY A 85 17.32 -1.53 -5.26
N LEU A 86 17.55 -0.87 -6.39
CA LEU A 86 18.87 -0.58 -6.95
C LEU A 86 19.44 0.79 -6.51
N ASP A 87 18.79 1.47 -5.57
CA ASP A 87 19.13 2.81 -5.06
C ASP A 87 19.33 3.83 -6.20
N ARG A 88 18.47 3.77 -7.22
CA ARG A 88 18.53 4.71 -8.34
C ARG A 88 17.90 6.05 -7.93
N PRO A 89 18.54 7.20 -8.21
CA PRO A 89 17.94 8.52 -8.04
C PRO A 89 16.59 8.59 -8.77
N THR A 90 15.49 8.81 -8.05
CA THR A 90 14.14 8.69 -8.61
C THR A 90 13.28 9.90 -8.29
N ALA A 91 12.76 10.56 -9.33
CA ALA A 91 11.76 11.61 -9.22
C ALA A 91 10.38 11.04 -9.56
N ILE A 92 9.39 11.27 -8.70
CA ILE A 92 8.05 10.68 -8.85
C ILE A 92 7.07 11.77 -9.27
N LEU A 93 6.32 11.53 -10.36
CA LEU A 93 5.29 12.42 -10.90
C LEU A 93 3.91 11.87 -10.58
N THR A 94 2.94 12.75 -10.31
CA THR A 94 1.52 12.37 -10.22
C THR A 94 0.62 13.53 -10.63
N GLN A 95 -0.55 13.28 -11.23
CA GLN A 95 -1.57 14.33 -11.41
C GLN A 95 -2.42 14.55 -10.16
N ASP A 96 -2.43 13.60 -9.23
CA ASP A 96 -3.16 13.69 -7.97
C ASP A 96 -2.35 13.05 -6.83
N VAL A 97 -1.97 13.87 -5.87
CA VAL A 97 -1.22 13.41 -4.69
C VAL A 97 -2.10 12.54 -3.79
N SER A 98 -3.43 12.77 -3.79
CA SER A 98 -4.36 12.01 -2.95
C SER A 98 -4.58 10.58 -3.46
N SER A 99 -4.43 10.36 -4.78
CA SER A 99 -4.54 9.02 -5.39
C SER A 99 -3.25 8.21 -5.30
N ALA A 100 -2.10 8.83 -4.98
CA ALA A 100 -0.83 8.14 -4.85
C ALA A 100 -0.89 7.06 -3.74
N PRO A 101 -0.25 5.89 -3.93
CA PRO A 101 -0.19 4.85 -2.91
C PRO A 101 0.39 5.39 -1.59
N PHE A 102 -0.16 4.94 -0.47
CA PHE A 102 0.20 5.44 0.86
C PHE A 102 1.71 5.39 1.10
N ASP A 103 2.37 4.28 0.75
CA ASP A 103 3.81 4.07 0.92
C ASP A 103 4.69 5.08 0.18
N LEU A 104 4.14 5.77 -0.84
CA LEU A 104 4.86 6.76 -1.65
C LEU A 104 4.49 8.21 -1.28
N ARG A 105 3.42 8.43 -0.51
CA ARG A 105 2.92 9.79 -0.19
C ARG A 105 3.85 10.60 0.71
N SER A 106 4.70 9.95 1.50
CA SER A 106 5.73 10.59 2.33
C SER A 106 6.98 11.00 1.55
N TYR A 107 7.13 10.54 0.30
CA TYR A 107 8.27 10.87 -0.56
C TYR A 107 7.99 12.14 -1.38
N SER A 108 9.05 12.68 -1.98
CA SER A 108 8.92 13.86 -2.84
C SER A 108 8.16 13.52 -4.12
N LEU A 109 6.86 13.83 -4.11
CA LEU A 109 5.98 13.75 -5.28
C LEU A 109 5.94 15.09 -5.99
N ILE A 110 6.05 15.06 -7.32
CA ILE A 110 5.95 16.23 -8.19
C ILE A 110 4.53 16.23 -8.79
N PRO A 111 3.61 17.04 -8.25
CA PRO A 111 2.27 17.16 -8.81
C PRO A 111 2.34 17.86 -10.18
N TYR A 112 1.58 17.39 -11.15
CA TYR A 112 1.47 18.02 -12.46
C TYR A 112 0.03 18.03 -12.99
N SER A 113 -0.23 18.84 -14.01
CA SER A 113 -1.53 18.87 -14.68
C SER A 113 -1.33 18.83 -16.19
N THR A 114 -2.21 18.13 -16.90
CA THR A 114 -2.26 18.12 -18.36
C THR A 114 -2.87 19.38 -18.94
N HIS A 115 -3.39 20.29 -18.11
CA HIS A 115 -3.91 21.58 -18.54
C HIS A 115 -2.79 22.45 -19.13
N PHE A 116 -3.00 23.00 -20.32
CA PHE A 116 -1.98 23.75 -21.08
C PHE A 116 -1.28 24.85 -20.27
N ALA A 117 -2.03 25.56 -19.42
CA ALA A 117 -1.50 26.63 -18.58
C ALA A 117 -0.49 26.16 -17.51
N GLU A 118 -0.61 24.91 -17.04
CA GLU A 118 0.21 24.35 -15.96
C GLU A 118 1.37 23.49 -16.50
N MET A 119 1.33 23.10 -17.78
CA MET A 119 2.40 22.31 -18.40
C MET A 119 3.80 22.95 -18.30
N PRO A 120 3.96 24.28 -18.47
CA PRO A 120 5.26 24.94 -18.25
C PRO A 120 5.84 24.73 -16.85
N LYS A 121 4.98 24.60 -15.83
CA LYS A 121 5.40 24.37 -14.44
C LYS A 121 6.01 22.98 -14.25
N LEU A 122 5.44 21.96 -14.89
CA LEU A 122 6.04 20.62 -14.92
C LEU A 122 7.42 20.67 -15.58
N ARG A 123 7.53 21.34 -16.74
CA ARG A 123 8.80 21.47 -17.47
C ARG A 123 9.87 22.15 -16.62
N SER A 124 9.56 23.28 -15.97
CA SER A 124 10.50 23.98 -15.09
C SER A 124 10.93 23.13 -13.88
N THR A 125 10.01 22.35 -13.32
CA THR A 125 10.28 21.49 -12.16
C THR A 125 11.20 20.33 -12.53
N LEU A 126 10.95 19.67 -13.67
CA LEU A 126 11.82 18.61 -14.19
C LEU A 126 13.23 19.12 -14.47
N GLN A 127 13.34 20.30 -15.09
CA GLN A 127 14.64 20.94 -15.32
C GLN A 127 15.39 21.21 -14.01
N GLU A 128 14.68 21.68 -12.98
CA GLU A 128 15.27 21.94 -11.68
C GLU A 128 15.76 20.66 -11.01
N VAL A 129 15.00 19.57 -11.10
CA VAL A 129 15.44 18.24 -10.61
C VAL A 129 16.77 17.84 -11.25
N ILE A 130 16.91 17.99 -12.58
CA ILE A 130 18.16 17.67 -13.29
C ILE A 130 19.31 18.59 -12.86
N ARG A 131 19.06 19.91 -12.75
CA ARG A 131 20.09 20.88 -12.31
C ARG A 131 20.57 20.54 -10.91
N ARG A 132 19.67 20.25 -9.97
CA ARG A 132 20.01 19.88 -8.60
C ARG A 132 20.75 18.54 -8.52
N TYR A 133 20.38 17.57 -9.37
CA TYR A 133 21.11 16.33 -9.50
C TYR A 133 22.55 16.56 -9.99
N ARG A 134 22.74 17.40 -11.02
CA ARG A 134 24.08 17.81 -11.52
C ARG A 134 24.94 18.45 -10.44
N SER A 135 24.37 19.38 -9.68
CA SER A 135 25.08 20.06 -8.60
C SER A 135 25.20 19.25 -7.31
N ARG A 136 24.70 18.00 -7.28
CA ARG A 136 24.65 17.14 -6.08
C ARG A 136 23.99 17.82 -4.87
N SER A 137 23.04 18.73 -5.12
CA SER A 137 22.34 19.52 -4.11
C SER A 137 20.93 18.99 -3.80
N VAL A 138 20.64 17.78 -4.26
CA VAL A 138 19.39 17.06 -3.96
C VAL A 138 19.72 15.65 -3.50
N THR A 139 19.01 15.22 -2.48
CA THR A 139 18.96 13.85 -2.01
C THR A 139 17.67 13.22 -2.51
N PHE A 140 17.80 12.12 -3.23
CA PHE A 140 16.66 11.27 -3.58
C PHE A 140 16.49 10.25 -2.44
N SER A 141 15.39 10.37 -1.72
CA SER A 141 14.94 9.42 -0.71
C SER A 141 14.11 8.32 -1.39
N ASN A 142 14.17 7.12 -0.83
CA ASN A 142 13.29 6.02 -1.23
C ASN A 142 13.23 5.00 -0.08
N PRO A 143 12.16 4.16 -0.01
CA PRO A 143 11.99 3.23 1.10
C PRO A 143 13.18 2.30 1.32
N VAL A 144 13.79 1.82 0.24
CA VAL A 144 14.92 0.89 0.36
C VAL A 144 16.15 1.62 0.89
N LYS A 145 16.46 2.81 0.37
CA LYS A 145 17.63 3.58 0.82
C LYS A 145 17.50 4.02 2.27
N ASP A 146 16.32 4.51 2.64
CA ASP A 146 16.11 5.13 3.94
C ASP A 146 15.99 4.07 5.05
N PHE A 147 15.42 2.89 4.74
CA PHE A 147 15.18 1.84 5.74
C PHE A 147 16.13 0.63 5.63
N ALA A 148 16.71 0.32 4.47
CA ALA A 148 17.61 -0.83 4.34
C ALA A 148 19.07 -0.50 4.71
N ARG A 149 19.55 0.74 4.53
CA ARG A 149 20.94 1.11 4.90
C ARG A 149 21.19 1.04 6.40
N ALA A 150 20.17 1.35 7.22
CA ALA A 150 20.22 1.16 8.68
C ALA A 150 20.37 -0.31 9.09
N GLY A 151 19.82 -1.25 8.31
CA GLY A 151 19.96 -2.69 8.53
C GLY A 151 21.24 -3.31 7.94
N ILE A 152 21.73 -2.81 6.80
CA ILE A 152 22.91 -3.36 6.11
C ILE A 152 24.23 -2.93 6.80
N GLN A 153 24.30 -1.73 7.38
CA GLN A 153 25.48 -1.31 8.17
C GLN A 153 25.66 -2.11 9.46
N ALA A 154 24.61 -2.77 9.97
CA ALA A 154 24.71 -3.68 11.11
C ALA A 154 25.32 -5.06 10.75
N GLN A 155 25.58 -5.35 9.46
CA GLN A 155 26.18 -6.61 8.99
C GLN A 155 27.55 -6.46 8.31
N VAL A 156 28.25 -5.32 8.48
CA VAL A 156 29.63 -5.14 7.95
C VAL A 156 30.67 -5.58 9.00
N ASP A 157 31.42 -6.63 8.65
CA ASP A 157 32.54 -7.29 9.35
C ASP A 157 33.43 -6.38 10.25
N PRO A 158 33.68 -6.73 11.53
CA PRO A 158 34.43 -5.91 12.50
C PRO A 158 35.96 -5.82 12.29
N ARG A 159 36.51 -6.12 11.11
CA ARG A 159 37.98 -6.25 10.91
C ARG A 159 38.67 -5.24 10.01
N VAL A 160 38.15 -4.01 9.86
CA VAL A 160 38.91 -2.92 9.23
C VAL A 160 38.80 -1.63 10.06
N PRO A 161 39.91 -1.10 10.60
CA PRO A 161 39.88 0.18 11.30
C PRO A 161 39.83 1.30 10.26
N THR A 162 38.67 1.95 10.11
CA THR A 162 38.59 3.22 9.38
C THR A 162 38.62 4.36 10.39
N THR A 163 39.67 5.15 10.28
CA THR A 163 40.01 6.31 11.11
C THR A 163 38.91 7.37 11.11
N ALA A 164 38.70 7.94 12.30
CA ALA A 164 37.84 9.06 12.59
C ALA A 164 38.10 10.29 11.71
N SER A 165 37.03 10.98 11.30
CA SER A 165 37.03 12.42 11.04
C SER A 165 35.60 12.96 11.13
N GLU A 166 35.34 13.65 12.24
CA GLU A 166 34.62 14.92 12.36
C GLU A 166 33.18 14.99 11.78
N ALA A 167 32.20 14.84 12.67
CA ALA A 167 30.84 15.34 12.48
C ALA A 167 30.72 16.73 13.11
N GLU A 168 30.39 17.73 12.29
CA GLU A 168 29.90 19.03 12.75
C GLU A 168 28.44 18.90 13.19
N GLU A 169 28.17 19.29 14.43
CA GLU A 169 26.83 19.55 14.95
C GLU A 169 26.19 20.74 14.23
N THR A 170 25.02 20.54 13.64
CA THR A 170 24.06 21.63 13.44
C THR A 170 22.74 21.24 14.09
N VAL A 171 22.53 21.84 15.26
CA VAL A 171 21.28 21.87 16.01
C VAL A 171 20.22 22.59 15.18
N ALA A 172 19.16 21.89 14.80
CA ALA A 172 17.91 22.49 14.31
C ALA A 172 16.80 22.10 15.29
N MET A 173 16.26 23.15 15.90
CA MET A 173 15.22 23.19 16.93
C MET A 173 14.09 22.17 16.73
N ASP A 174 13.95 21.28 17.72
CA ASP A 174 12.84 20.34 17.86
C ASP A 174 11.52 21.11 18.06
N GLU A 175 10.55 20.87 17.17
CA GLU A 175 9.16 20.78 17.62
C GLU A 175 9.05 19.43 18.34
N GLU A 176 8.66 19.45 19.62
CA GLU A 176 8.38 18.24 20.41
C GLU A 176 7.26 17.43 19.74
N HIS A 177 7.62 16.59 18.78
CA HIS A 177 6.90 15.36 18.51
C HIS A 177 7.33 14.38 19.58
N GLU A 178 6.44 14.10 20.53
CA GLU A 178 6.56 12.98 21.45
C GLU A 178 6.89 11.74 20.61
N GLU A 179 8.15 11.27 20.64
CA GLU A 179 8.56 10.02 20.00
C GLU A 179 7.75 8.89 20.63
N LEU A 180 6.69 8.45 19.94
CA LEU A 180 5.86 7.34 20.37
C LEU A 180 6.75 6.12 20.57
N GLY A 181 6.74 5.57 21.79
CA GLY A 181 7.45 4.35 22.10
C GLY A 181 6.82 3.15 21.38
N LEU A 182 7.57 2.04 21.30
CA LEU A 182 7.07 0.78 20.71
C LEU A 182 5.74 0.32 21.33
N LEU A 183 5.57 0.57 22.64
CA LEU A 183 4.35 0.25 23.38
C LEU A 183 3.18 1.16 23.01
N ASP A 184 3.43 2.45 22.73
CA ASP A 184 2.37 3.38 22.33
C ASP A 184 1.85 3.02 20.93
N ILE A 185 2.76 2.66 20.02
CA ILE A 185 2.40 2.16 18.68
C ILE A 185 1.62 0.85 18.80
N GLN A 186 2.02 -0.07 19.69
CA GLN A 186 1.30 -1.31 19.93
C GLN A 186 -0.13 -1.05 20.43
N VAL A 187 -0.29 -0.18 21.43
CA VAL A 187 -1.61 0.18 21.97
C VAL A 187 -2.49 0.82 20.89
N GLU A 188 -1.94 1.69 20.05
CA GLU A 188 -2.68 2.29 18.94
C GLU A 188 -3.08 1.28 17.86
N MET A 189 -2.20 0.32 17.54
CA MET A 189 -2.52 -0.79 16.64
C MET A 189 -3.65 -1.66 17.19
N GLU A 190 -3.57 -2.04 18.46
CA GLU A 190 -4.62 -2.82 19.15
C GLU A 190 -5.96 -2.06 19.15
N THR A 191 -5.94 -0.77 19.48
CA THR A 191 -7.12 0.11 19.44
C THR A 191 -7.72 0.18 18.04
N SER A 192 -6.89 0.22 17.00
CA SER A 192 -7.36 0.26 15.61
C SER A 192 -7.98 -1.08 15.19
N MET A 193 -7.39 -2.20 15.59
CA MET A 193 -7.98 -3.53 15.37
C MET A 193 -9.32 -3.70 16.08
N GLU A 194 -9.46 -3.17 17.30
CA GLU A 194 -10.72 -3.17 18.05
C GLU A 194 -11.80 -2.40 17.28
N LYS A 195 -11.51 -1.19 16.81
CA LYS A 195 -12.44 -0.40 15.99
C LYS A 195 -12.85 -1.10 14.69
N ILE A 196 -11.92 -1.78 14.02
CA ILE A 196 -12.26 -2.58 12.82
C ILE A 196 -13.18 -3.74 13.18
N THR A 197 -12.91 -4.40 14.32
CA THR A 197 -13.73 -5.50 14.83
C THR A 197 -15.14 -5.03 15.15
N ASP A 198 -15.30 -3.86 15.77
CA ASP A 198 -16.61 -3.26 16.03
C ASP A 198 -17.41 -2.99 14.75
N VAL A 199 -16.75 -2.44 13.73
CA VAL A 199 -17.38 -2.20 12.42
C VAL A 199 -17.77 -3.52 11.75
N ALA A 200 -16.93 -4.56 11.85
CA ALA A 200 -17.25 -5.88 11.34
C ALA A 200 -18.46 -6.51 12.07
N ASN A 201 -18.56 -6.33 13.38
CA ASN A 201 -19.71 -6.78 14.18
C ASN A 201 -21.00 -6.03 13.80
N GLN A 202 -20.92 -4.71 13.58
CA GLN A 202 -22.05 -3.93 13.08
C GLN A 202 -22.50 -4.42 11.70
N LEU A 203 -21.56 -4.72 10.81
CA LEU A 203 -21.85 -5.26 9.48
C LEU A 203 -22.55 -6.64 9.57
N ALA A 204 -22.08 -7.51 10.47
CA ALA A 204 -22.71 -8.80 10.72
C ALA A 204 -24.16 -8.65 11.24
N GLU A 205 -24.38 -7.69 12.14
CA GLU A 205 -25.71 -7.38 12.68
C GLU A 205 -26.66 -6.81 11.61
N ILE A 206 -26.17 -5.92 10.74
CA ILE A 206 -26.91 -5.44 9.56
C ILE A 206 -27.32 -6.64 8.69
N GLY A 207 -26.39 -7.55 8.40
CA GLY A 207 -26.65 -8.77 7.64
C GLY A 207 -27.72 -9.65 8.27
N ARG A 208 -27.64 -9.91 9.59
CA ARG A 208 -28.62 -10.71 10.35
C ARG A 208 -30.02 -10.08 10.29
N LYS A 209 -30.10 -8.79 10.63
CA LYS A 209 -31.36 -8.02 10.65
C LYS A 209 -32.05 -8.05 9.28
N HIS A 210 -31.31 -7.82 8.20
CA HIS A 210 -31.90 -7.84 6.86
C HIS A 210 -32.23 -9.24 6.36
N THR A 211 -31.48 -10.27 6.77
CA THR A 211 -31.81 -11.67 6.49
C THR A 211 -33.14 -12.07 7.14
N GLU A 212 -33.37 -11.69 8.40
CA GLU A 212 -34.65 -11.93 9.10
C GLU A 212 -35.83 -11.25 8.37
N ARG A 213 -35.68 -9.96 8.05
CA ARG A 213 -36.69 -9.19 7.31
C ARG A 213 -36.94 -9.75 5.90
N LEU A 214 -35.90 -10.23 5.23
CA LEU A 214 -35.99 -10.84 3.92
C LEU A 214 -36.75 -12.17 3.99
N ASN A 215 -36.49 -12.99 5.01
CA ASN A 215 -37.19 -14.24 5.26
C ASN A 215 -38.69 -14.00 5.57
N GLU A 216 -39.02 -12.99 6.37
CA GLU A 216 -40.42 -12.60 6.62
C GLU A 216 -41.13 -12.15 5.33
N ALA A 217 -40.49 -11.27 4.55
CA ALA A 217 -41.05 -10.76 3.30
C ALA A 217 -41.21 -11.87 2.25
N THR A 218 -40.28 -12.82 2.20
CA THR A 218 -40.33 -13.98 1.30
C THR A 218 -41.37 -15.01 1.74
N SER A 219 -41.54 -15.23 3.06
CA SER A 219 -42.59 -16.09 3.61
C SER A 219 -43.99 -15.55 3.33
N TYR A 220 -44.15 -14.22 3.37
CA TYR A 220 -45.38 -13.57 2.92
C TYR A 220 -45.65 -13.82 1.44
N LEU A 221 -44.62 -13.76 0.59
CA LEU A 221 -44.73 -14.05 -0.84
C LEU A 221 -45.13 -15.50 -1.12
N THR A 222 -44.54 -16.48 -0.44
CA THR A 222 -44.84 -17.91 -0.63
C THR A 222 -46.20 -18.31 -0.02
N GLY A 223 -46.60 -17.64 1.05
CA GLY A 223 -47.92 -17.82 1.69
C GLY A 223 -49.09 -17.21 0.92
N LEU A 224 -48.85 -16.34 -0.07
CA LEU A 224 -49.89 -15.89 -0.99
C LEU A 224 -50.34 -17.06 -1.87
N CYS A 225 -51.56 -17.56 -1.63
CA CYS A 225 -52.18 -18.63 -2.42
C CYS A 225 -51.98 -18.42 -3.94
N PRO A 226 -51.92 -19.51 -4.74
CA PRO A 226 -51.68 -19.42 -6.19
C PRO A 226 -52.61 -18.43 -6.94
N ASN A 227 -53.81 -18.19 -6.40
CA ASN A 227 -54.85 -17.28 -6.92
C ASN A 227 -54.78 -15.82 -6.45
N ALA A 228 -53.72 -15.38 -5.76
CA ALA A 228 -53.57 -13.97 -5.37
C ALA A 228 -53.59 -13.04 -6.61
N LYS A 229 -54.35 -11.94 -6.53
CA LYS A 229 -54.45 -10.94 -7.61
C LYS A 229 -53.07 -10.38 -7.96
N ALA A 230 -52.85 -10.01 -9.22
CA ALA A 230 -51.57 -9.51 -9.71
C ALA A 230 -51.01 -8.33 -8.89
N HIS A 231 -51.87 -7.41 -8.43
CA HIS A 231 -51.42 -6.31 -7.58
C HIS A 231 -50.83 -6.82 -6.25
N VAL A 232 -51.38 -7.89 -5.66
CA VAL A 232 -50.99 -8.38 -4.32
C VAL A 232 -49.60 -9.01 -4.40
N LYS A 233 -49.37 -9.81 -5.46
CA LYS A 233 -48.04 -10.34 -5.78
C LYS A 233 -47.04 -9.21 -6.03
N ARG A 234 -47.44 -8.15 -6.74
CA ARG A 234 -46.58 -6.99 -6.99
C ARG A 234 -46.23 -6.23 -5.72
N THR A 235 -47.18 -5.97 -4.83
CA THR A 235 -46.92 -5.33 -3.52
C THR A 235 -45.97 -6.16 -2.67
N ALA A 236 -46.13 -7.48 -2.66
CA ALA A 236 -45.25 -8.38 -1.92
C ALA A 236 -43.81 -8.41 -2.49
N LEU A 237 -43.66 -8.39 -3.82
CA LEU A 237 -42.35 -8.26 -4.49
C LEU A 237 -41.70 -6.90 -4.19
N SER A 238 -42.48 -5.81 -4.19
CA SER A 238 -41.98 -4.49 -3.82
C SER A 238 -41.49 -4.45 -2.38
N ARG A 239 -42.11 -5.20 -1.46
CA ARG A 239 -41.66 -5.31 -0.06
C ARG A 239 -40.30 -6.01 0.04
N VAL A 240 -40.08 -7.10 -0.71
CA VAL A 240 -38.76 -7.76 -0.77
C VAL A 240 -37.71 -6.83 -1.37
N ALA A 241 -38.01 -6.18 -2.49
CA ALA A 241 -37.10 -5.25 -3.13
C ALA A 241 -36.73 -4.06 -2.20
N LEU A 242 -37.68 -3.59 -1.38
CA LEU A 242 -37.43 -2.56 -0.38
C LEU A 242 -36.42 -3.02 0.68
N VAL A 243 -36.58 -4.22 1.25
CA VAL A 243 -35.63 -4.77 2.24
C VAL A 243 -34.22 -4.84 1.67
N ILE A 244 -34.06 -5.34 0.44
CA ILE A 244 -32.74 -5.41 -0.22
C ILE A 244 -32.18 -4.02 -0.51
N THR A 245 -33.03 -3.05 -0.85
CA THR A 245 -32.59 -1.67 -1.10
C THR A 245 -32.11 -0.99 0.18
N GLU A 246 -32.80 -1.21 1.30
CA GLU A 246 -32.38 -0.72 2.61
C GLU A 246 -31.09 -1.40 3.08
N PHE A 247 -30.95 -2.70 2.84
CA PHE A 247 -29.69 -3.41 3.09
C PHE A 247 -28.53 -2.77 2.34
N ALA A 248 -28.69 -2.50 1.05
CA ALA A 248 -27.66 -1.81 0.25
C ALA A 248 -27.30 -0.44 0.82
N ALA A 249 -28.29 0.35 1.25
CA ALA A 249 -28.05 1.67 1.84
C ALA A 249 -27.27 1.59 3.17
N ASP A 250 -27.59 0.61 4.02
CA ASP A 250 -26.87 0.39 5.27
C ASP A 250 -25.40 -0.02 4.99
N LEU A 251 -25.16 -0.87 3.99
CA LEU A 251 -23.80 -1.23 3.54
C LEU A 251 -23.01 -0.01 3.01
N GLU A 252 -23.63 0.81 2.16
CA GLU A 252 -23.02 2.03 1.63
C GLU A 252 -22.66 3.02 2.76
N SER A 253 -23.40 3.02 3.87
CA SER A 253 -23.13 3.90 5.01
C SER A 253 -21.94 3.46 5.88
N ILE A 254 -21.70 2.15 5.99
CA ILE A 254 -20.68 1.60 6.89
C ILE A 254 -19.31 1.41 6.21
N ALA A 255 -19.30 1.25 4.88
CA ALA A 255 -18.08 1.04 4.10
C ALA A 255 -16.98 2.12 4.32
N PRO A 256 -17.29 3.44 4.37
CA PRO A 256 -16.26 4.46 4.59
C PRO A 256 -15.56 4.35 5.96
N THR A 257 -16.32 4.02 7.01
CA THR A 257 -15.79 3.86 8.37
C THR A 257 -14.85 2.65 8.47
N LEU A 258 -15.18 1.56 7.77
CA LEU A 258 -14.29 0.39 7.67
C LEU A 258 -12.98 0.76 6.98
N LEU A 259 -13.06 1.56 5.89
CA LEU A 259 -11.90 2.00 5.12
C LEU A 259 -10.96 2.91 5.93
N SER A 260 -11.52 3.86 6.68
CA SER A 260 -10.72 4.81 7.47
C SER A 260 -9.98 4.13 8.62
N ASN A 261 -10.66 3.24 9.36
CA ASN A 261 -10.03 2.51 10.48
C ASN A 261 -8.88 1.61 10.00
N TRP A 262 -9.01 1.01 8.81
CA TRP A 262 -7.91 0.25 8.21
C TRP A 262 -6.74 1.16 7.81
N SER A 263 -7.03 2.32 7.22
CA SER A 263 -5.96 3.25 6.81
C SER A 263 -5.09 3.65 8.01
N THR A 264 -5.70 3.83 9.19
CA THR A 264 -4.97 4.08 10.46
C THR A 264 -4.10 2.89 10.86
N LEU A 265 -4.63 1.67 10.83
CA LEU A 265 -3.87 0.47 11.20
C LEU A 265 -2.71 0.20 10.23
N GLU A 266 -2.89 0.44 8.93
CA GLU A 266 -1.83 0.38 7.91
C GLU A 266 -0.72 1.40 8.21
N GLN A 267 -1.08 2.66 8.52
CA GLN A 267 -0.11 3.69 8.89
C GLN A 267 0.73 3.29 10.12
N ARG A 268 0.07 2.88 11.22
CA ARG A 268 0.76 2.56 12.48
C ARG A 268 1.63 1.32 12.39
N SER A 269 1.20 0.34 11.62
CA SER A 269 2.04 -0.83 11.38
C SER A 269 3.28 -0.52 10.55
N GLY A 270 3.20 0.40 9.58
CA GLY A 270 4.37 0.92 8.87
C GLY A 270 5.37 1.59 9.82
N GLU A 271 4.88 2.45 10.72
CA GLU A 271 5.68 3.12 11.76
C GLU A 271 6.34 2.09 12.70
N PHE A 272 5.59 1.07 13.14
CA PHE A 272 6.11 -0.05 13.94
C PHE A 272 7.31 -0.73 13.26
N PHE A 273 7.22 -1.05 11.96
CA PHE A 273 8.32 -1.71 11.26
C PHE A 273 9.58 -0.84 11.08
N SER A 274 9.40 0.48 11.03
CA SER A 274 10.51 1.44 10.93
C SER A 274 11.26 1.60 12.26
N LEU A 275 10.55 1.46 13.39
CA LEU A 275 11.08 1.72 14.74
C LEU A 275 11.43 0.45 15.53
N ALA A 276 10.82 -0.69 15.20
CA ALA A 276 11.04 -1.95 15.91
C ALA A 276 12.42 -2.56 15.60
N SER A 277 13.45 -2.07 16.29
CA SER A 277 14.66 -2.85 16.54
C SER A 277 14.42 -3.71 17.78
N ILE A 278 14.14 -5.00 17.62
CA ILE A 278 13.97 -5.95 18.73
C ILE A 278 15.35 -6.15 19.36
N LYS A 279 15.64 -5.42 20.45
CA LYS A 279 16.95 -5.42 21.10
C LYS A 279 16.92 -6.13 22.45
N SER A 280 15.76 -6.16 23.11
CA SER A 280 15.57 -6.76 24.42
C SER A 280 14.60 -7.94 24.42
N GLU A 281 14.70 -8.78 25.45
CA GLU A 281 13.76 -9.89 25.67
C GLU A 281 12.34 -9.40 26.00
N SER A 282 12.22 -8.19 26.56
CA SER A 282 10.94 -7.51 26.75
C SER A 282 10.30 -7.10 25.41
N ASP A 283 11.09 -6.55 24.48
CA ASP A 283 10.61 -6.18 23.13
C ASP A 283 10.13 -7.42 22.38
N ARG A 284 10.87 -8.52 22.55
CA ARG A 284 10.54 -9.82 21.96
C ARG A 284 9.20 -10.35 22.48
N HIS A 285 8.95 -10.26 23.78
CA HIS A 285 7.69 -10.65 24.39
C HIS A 285 6.52 -9.77 23.92
N GLY A 286 6.74 -8.45 23.81
CA GLY A 286 5.77 -7.49 23.28
C GLY A 286 5.41 -7.78 21.82
N ALA A 287 6.41 -8.03 20.97
CA ALA A 287 6.20 -8.41 19.57
C ALA A 287 5.46 -9.75 19.44
N GLN A 288 5.78 -10.76 20.26
CA GLN A 288 5.04 -12.03 20.29
C GLN A 288 3.57 -11.84 20.70
N SER A 289 3.31 -10.98 21.69
CA SER A 289 1.94 -10.63 22.11
C SER A 289 1.16 -9.96 20.97
N LEU A 290 1.79 -8.99 20.29
CA LEU A 290 1.17 -8.28 19.16
C LEU A 290 0.85 -9.22 18.00
N ILE A 291 1.75 -10.14 17.66
CA ILE A 291 1.50 -11.17 16.63
C ILE A 291 0.28 -12.02 17.01
N ALA A 292 0.20 -12.47 18.26
CA ALA A 292 -0.93 -13.29 18.71
C ALA A 292 -2.27 -12.53 18.62
N VAL A 293 -2.27 -11.21 18.87
CA VAL A 293 -3.45 -10.36 18.67
C VAL A 293 -3.79 -10.22 17.19
N LEU A 294 -2.80 -9.96 16.34
CA LEU A 294 -2.94 -9.84 14.89
C LEU A 294 -3.45 -11.12 14.23
N GLU A 295 -2.98 -12.29 14.65
CA GLU A 295 -3.45 -13.59 14.13
C GLU A 295 -4.92 -13.81 14.46
N LYS A 296 -5.33 -13.52 15.70
CA LYS A 296 -6.75 -13.61 16.10
C LYS A 296 -7.61 -12.64 15.30
N PHE A 297 -7.15 -11.40 15.15
CA PHE A 297 -7.81 -10.38 14.35
C PHE A 297 -7.94 -10.83 12.87
N HIS A 298 -6.87 -11.39 12.30
CA HIS A 298 -6.86 -11.89 10.93
C HIS A 298 -7.92 -12.98 10.70
N VAL A 299 -7.99 -13.96 11.61
CA VAL A 299 -9.00 -15.04 11.53
C VAL A 299 -10.42 -14.47 11.62
N GLN A 300 -10.68 -13.55 12.55
CA GLN A 300 -12.00 -12.90 12.67
C GLN A 300 -12.37 -12.12 11.40
N PHE A 301 -11.42 -11.36 10.86
CA PHE A 301 -11.62 -10.60 9.65
C PHE A 301 -11.87 -11.50 8.42
N GLN A 302 -11.17 -12.63 8.32
CA GLN A 302 -11.40 -13.62 7.28
C GLN A 302 -12.80 -14.24 7.35
N ASN A 303 -13.28 -14.53 8.56
CA ASN A 303 -14.64 -15.03 8.77
C ASN A 303 -15.70 -13.99 8.35
N ALA A 304 -15.47 -12.72 8.66
CA ALA A 304 -16.33 -11.63 8.21
C ALA A 304 -16.34 -11.53 6.67
N HIS A 305 -15.18 -11.55 6.03
CA HIS A 305 -15.04 -11.54 4.57
C HIS A 305 -15.82 -12.69 3.91
N ASN A 306 -15.65 -13.92 4.39
CA ASN A 306 -16.36 -15.09 3.87
C ASN A 306 -17.88 -14.96 4.04
N SER A 307 -18.34 -14.37 5.14
CA SER A 307 -19.77 -14.13 5.38
C SER A 307 -20.37 -13.15 4.36
N ILE A 308 -19.64 -12.08 4.03
CA ILE A 308 -20.02 -11.10 3.01
C ILE A 308 -20.06 -11.76 1.62
N PHE A 309 -19.07 -12.60 1.31
CA PHE A 309 -19.02 -13.35 0.05
C PHE A 309 -20.23 -14.28 -0.12
N ASN A 310 -20.61 -14.99 0.94
CA ASN A 310 -21.77 -15.87 0.95
C ASN A 310 -23.09 -15.08 0.80
N ALA A 311 -23.21 -13.92 1.45
CA ALA A 311 -24.36 -13.03 1.31
C ALA A 311 -24.50 -12.52 -0.14
N ARG A 312 -23.39 -12.08 -0.75
CA ARG A 312 -23.32 -11.65 -2.15
C ARG A 312 -23.79 -12.76 -3.09
N THR A 313 -23.26 -13.97 -2.91
CA THR A 313 -23.60 -15.14 -3.73
C THR A 313 -25.08 -15.52 -3.59
N SER A 314 -25.62 -15.44 -2.37
CA SER A 314 -27.02 -15.75 -2.09
C SER A 314 -27.98 -14.76 -2.75
N LEU A 315 -27.66 -13.46 -2.75
CA LEU A 315 -28.47 -12.42 -3.39
C LEU A 315 -28.55 -12.60 -4.91
N GLY A 316 -27.47 -13.06 -5.55
CA GLY A 316 -27.44 -13.30 -7.00
C GLY A 316 -28.51 -14.30 -7.47
N SER A 317 -28.90 -15.25 -6.62
CA SER A 317 -29.94 -16.24 -6.92
C SER A 317 -31.35 -15.65 -7.08
N LEU A 318 -31.57 -14.42 -6.58
CA LEU A 318 -32.87 -13.74 -6.63
C LEU A 318 -33.11 -12.97 -7.94
N LYS A 319 -32.13 -12.92 -8.85
CA LYS A 319 -32.28 -12.28 -10.16
C LYS A 319 -33.27 -13.05 -11.05
N GLY A 320 -34.04 -12.31 -11.84
CA GLY A 320 -34.97 -12.84 -12.84
C GLY A 320 -36.44 -12.89 -12.39
N VAL A 321 -36.75 -12.55 -11.14
CA VAL A 321 -38.14 -12.58 -10.62
C VAL A 321 -38.94 -11.34 -11.03
N SER A 322 -38.37 -10.13 -10.88
CA SER A 322 -38.99 -8.87 -11.31
C SER A 322 -37.96 -7.79 -11.59
N SER A 323 -38.32 -6.79 -12.40
CA SER A 323 -37.43 -5.66 -12.71
C SER A 323 -37.03 -4.85 -11.48
N GLU A 324 -37.97 -4.69 -10.55
CA GLU A 324 -37.77 -3.96 -9.30
C GLU A 324 -36.82 -4.71 -8.36
N LEU A 325 -36.96 -6.04 -8.28
CA LEU A 325 -36.06 -6.88 -7.50
C LEU A 325 -34.66 -6.94 -8.12
N ASN A 326 -34.57 -7.07 -9.44
CA ASN A 326 -33.29 -7.06 -10.16
C ASN A 326 -32.49 -5.79 -9.86
N ARG A 327 -33.14 -4.62 -9.84
CA ARG A 327 -32.49 -3.35 -9.52
C ARG A 327 -32.01 -3.31 -8.06
N ALA A 328 -32.83 -3.78 -7.12
CA ALA A 328 -32.45 -3.84 -5.71
C ALA A 328 -31.26 -4.78 -5.47
N VAL A 329 -31.29 -5.98 -6.03
CA VAL A 329 -30.20 -6.98 -5.96
C VAL A 329 -28.92 -6.41 -6.57
N THR A 330 -28.99 -5.78 -7.74
CA THR A 330 -27.80 -5.20 -8.41
C THR A 330 -27.16 -4.10 -7.55
N ARG A 331 -27.96 -3.28 -6.85
CA ARG A 331 -27.43 -2.27 -5.93
C ARG A 331 -26.73 -2.91 -4.73
N ALA A 332 -27.36 -3.90 -4.11
CA ALA A 332 -26.78 -4.62 -2.96
C ALA A 332 -25.50 -5.37 -3.34
N GLU A 333 -25.46 -6.03 -4.51
CA GLU A 333 -24.26 -6.67 -5.03
C GLU A 333 -23.12 -5.67 -5.22
N ARG A 334 -23.39 -4.47 -5.77
CA ARG A 334 -22.34 -3.45 -5.94
C ARG A 334 -21.74 -3.02 -4.60
N ALA A 335 -22.59 -2.76 -3.60
CA ALA A 335 -22.13 -2.37 -2.26
C ALA A 335 -21.32 -3.50 -1.59
N LEU A 336 -21.74 -4.75 -1.74
CA LEU A 336 -21.00 -5.91 -1.24
C LEU A 336 -19.67 -6.12 -1.98
N ASP A 337 -19.66 -5.97 -3.30
CA ASP A 337 -18.45 -6.13 -4.13
C ASP A 337 -17.39 -5.07 -3.77
N GLU A 338 -17.80 -3.82 -3.53
CA GLU A 338 -16.91 -2.76 -3.04
C GLU A 338 -16.28 -3.13 -1.68
N ILE A 339 -17.08 -3.63 -0.73
CA ILE A 339 -16.57 -4.09 0.56
C ILE A 339 -15.67 -5.33 0.39
N LEU A 340 -16.01 -6.27 -0.51
CA LEU A 340 -15.22 -7.48 -0.75
C LEU A 340 -13.85 -7.17 -1.35
N GLU A 341 -13.79 -6.37 -2.41
CA GLU A 341 -12.52 -5.97 -3.04
C GLU A 341 -11.60 -5.30 -2.02
N SER A 342 -12.19 -4.34 -1.30
CA SER A 342 -11.57 -3.61 -0.20
C SER A 342 -11.04 -4.54 0.89
N THR A 343 -11.82 -5.52 1.36
CA THR A 343 -11.41 -6.45 2.43
C THR A 343 -10.40 -7.52 1.97
N THR A 344 -10.45 -7.96 0.71
CA THR A 344 -9.46 -8.90 0.14
C THR A 344 -8.05 -8.32 0.13
N ILE A 345 -7.91 -7.06 -0.27
CA ILE A 345 -6.61 -6.36 -0.29
C ILE A 345 -6.01 -6.33 1.13
N ARG A 346 -6.84 -6.02 2.14
CA ARG A 346 -6.40 -5.95 3.55
C ARG A 346 -6.17 -7.27 4.23
N LEU A 347 -6.89 -8.32 3.87
CA LEU A 347 -6.55 -9.67 4.34
C LEU A 347 -5.13 -10.03 3.89
N SER A 348 -4.82 -9.73 2.63
CA SER A 348 -3.48 -9.95 2.08
C SER A 348 -2.42 -9.10 2.81
N TYR A 349 -2.75 -7.85 3.18
CA TYR A 349 -1.89 -6.99 3.99
C TYR A 349 -1.63 -7.59 5.38
N ALA A 350 -2.67 -7.97 6.11
CA ALA A 350 -2.55 -8.56 7.44
C ALA A 350 -1.71 -9.84 7.43
N THR A 351 -1.89 -10.71 6.44
CA THR A 351 -1.04 -11.91 6.28
C THR A 351 0.43 -11.55 6.08
N ARG A 352 0.74 -10.57 5.22
CA ARG A 352 2.13 -10.12 5.01
C ARG A 352 2.73 -9.56 6.29
N LEU A 353 1.96 -8.75 7.01
CA LEU A 353 2.37 -8.14 8.26
C LEU A 353 2.72 -9.19 9.32
N ILE A 354 1.87 -10.22 9.49
CA ILE A 354 2.14 -11.35 10.39
C ILE A 354 3.43 -12.08 9.98
N ASN A 355 3.62 -12.35 8.69
CA ASN A 355 4.81 -13.05 8.20
C ASN A 355 6.10 -12.26 8.47
N VAL A 356 6.12 -10.95 8.18
CA VAL A 356 7.29 -10.10 8.43
C VAL A 356 7.63 -10.02 9.91
N LEU A 357 6.63 -9.94 10.79
CA LEU A 357 6.86 -9.95 12.24
C LEU A 357 7.42 -11.30 12.72
N ASN A 358 6.89 -12.41 12.18
CA ASN A 358 7.39 -13.75 12.49
C ASN A 358 8.84 -13.96 12.02
N GLU A 359 9.18 -13.50 10.80
CA GLU A 359 10.56 -13.54 10.29
C GLU A 359 11.53 -12.76 11.17
N ARG A 360 11.18 -11.52 11.55
CA ARG A 360 12.02 -10.68 12.42
C ARG A 360 12.21 -11.26 13.83
N LEU A 361 11.23 -12.00 14.36
CA LEU A 361 11.38 -12.73 15.62
C LEU A 361 12.25 -13.98 15.49
N GLY A 362 12.12 -14.70 14.36
CA GLY A 362 12.92 -15.90 14.06
C GLY A 362 14.40 -15.58 13.85
N ASP A 363 14.72 -14.48 13.16
CA ASP A 363 16.09 -13.97 13.04
C ASP A 363 16.70 -13.61 14.41
N GLY A 364 15.86 -13.20 15.37
CA GLY A 364 16.25 -12.95 16.76
C GLY A 364 16.59 -14.22 17.56
N GLU A 365 16.06 -15.40 17.22
CA GLU A 365 16.46 -16.70 17.86
C GLU A 365 17.85 -17.16 17.45
N HIS A 366 18.20 -16.94 16.19
CA HIS A 366 19.53 -17.26 15.70
C HIS A 366 20.61 -16.40 16.38
N LEU A 367 20.30 -15.16 16.75
CA LEU A 367 21.23 -14.27 17.45
C LEU A 367 21.40 -14.59 18.95
N THR A 368 20.35 -15.05 19.65
CA THR A 368 20.47 -15.47 21.07
C THR A 368 21.21 -16.79 21.24
N GLN A 369 21.02 -17.77 20.34
CA GLN A 369 21.77 -19.03 20.41
C GLN A 369 23.27 -18.88 20.14
N ILE A 370 23.66 -17.91 19.31
CA ILE A 370 25.09 -17.61 19.04
C ILE A 370 25.74 -16.98 20.27
N ASN A 371 25.05 -16.10 21.01
CA ASN A 371 25.59 -15.45 22.20
C ASN A 371 25.66 -16.37 23.43
N GLU A 372 24.83 -17.40 23.54
CA GLU A 372 24.94 -18.38 24.64
C GLU A 372 26.09 -19.37 24.44
N LEU A 373 26.41 -19.74 23.19
CA LEU A 373 27.50 -20.66 22.88
C LEU A 373 28.91 -20.04 23.04
N ASP A 374 29.05 -18.71 22.90
CA ASP A 374 30.34 -18.01 23.06
C ASP A 374 30.69 -17.68 24.54
N SER A 375 29.77 -17.95 25.48
CA SER A 375 29.98 -17.68 26.91
C SER A 375 30.52 -18.89 27.71
N ALA A 376 30.66 -20.07 27.09
CA ALA A 376 30.91 -21.33 27.79
C ALA A 376 32.32 -21.93 27.63
N ASP A 377 33.24 -21.33 26.87
CA ASP A 377 34.58 -21.91 26.70
C ASP A 377 35.71 -20.87 26.75
N SER A 378 36.18 -20.60 27.97
CA SER A 378 37.48 -20.00 28.22
C SER A 378 38.31 -20.95 29.08
N PRO A 379 39.31 -21.66 28.52
CA PRO A 379 40.17 -22.51 29.33
C PRO A 379 41.07 -21.63 30.20
N ARG A 380 40.93 -21.78 31.52
CA ARG A 380 41.85 -21.21 32.51
C ARG A 380 43.26 -21.74 32.23
N VAL A 381 44.11 -20.85 31.73
CA VAL A 381 45.56 -21.06 31.67
C VAL A 381 46.09 -21.11 33.09
N VAL A 382 46.42 -22.31 33.55
CA VAL A 382 47.26 -22.54 34.72
C VAL A 382 48.68 -22.10 34.36
N LYS A 383 49.21 -21.10 35.06
CA LYS A 383 50.64 -20.85 35.20
C LYS A 383 50.98 -20.95 36.68
N ASP A 384 51.76 -21.99 36.98
CA ASP A 384 52.65 -22.26 38.12
C ASP A 384 52.28 -21.78 39.52
#